data_AF-A0A3N6DMN7-F1
#
_entry.id   AF-A0A3N6DMN7-F1
#
_cell.length_a   1.000
_cell.length_b   1.000
_cell.length_c   1.000
_cell.angle_alpha   90.00
_cell.angle_beta   90.00
_cell.angle_gamma   90.00
#
_symmetry.space_group_name_H-M   'P 1'
#
loop_
_entity.id
_entity.type
_entity.pdbx_description
1 polymer ?
#
loop_
_entity_poly.entity_id
_entity_poly.type
_entity_poly.pdbx_seq_one_letter_code
_entity_poly.pdbx_strand_id
1 'polypeptide(L)'
;MNTATTPKPRTAAALAARRRKTETALERVHKTIVRLRREKAQISVAAVARRADVSRTFLYDNVEARAAVAAAMTQAGERQSRTPAERDDERAATWRERALNAEDGLTAAHIEILAQRTRIGELLGQVRDLEAEWTQESVQRIATENTTLKQRVRQLTTDNRTLDERLKAARSNLRFQDRRMADLEAQITAPSQGAQQ
;
A
#
# COMPACT_ATOMS: atom_id res chain seq x y z
N MET A 1 -86.86 39.00 55.35
CA MET A 1 -86.78 38.52 53.96
C MET A 1 -85.75 39.35 53.20
N ASN A 2 -84.70 38.68 52.72
CA ASN A 2 -83.78 38.92 51.59
C ASN A 2 -83.90 40.27 50.85
N THR A 3 -82.83 40.98 50.51
CA THR A 3 -81.70 40.52 49.69
C THR A 3 -80.50 41.47 49.87
N ALA A 4 -79.34 40.95 50.27
CA ALA A 4 -78.09 41.69 50.21
C ALA A 4 -77.62 41.79 48.76
N THR A 5 -77.69 42.99 48.17
CA THR A 5 -77.13 43.28 46.85
C THR A 5 -75.61 43.22 46.91
N THR A 6 -75.01 42.13 46.43
CA THR A 6 -73.57 42.02 46.24
C THR A 6 -73.12 42.80 45.00
N PRO A 7 -72.02 43.57 45.05
CA PRO A 7 -71.57 44.35 43.90
C PRO A 7 -70.86 43.45 42.87
N LYS A 8 -71.52 43.28 41.71
CA LYS A 8 -71.03 42.61 40.49
C LYS A 8 -69.68 43.12 39.89
N PRO A 9 -69.17 44.36 40.10
CA PRO A 9 -67.92 44.81 39.46
C PRO A 9 -66.61 44.31 40.13
N ARG A 10 -66.62 43.94 41.42
CA ARG A 10 -65.40 43.49 42.13
C ARG A 10 -64.93 42.09 41.69
N THR A 11 -65.86 41.23 41.32
CA THR A 11 -65.57 39.87 40.81
C THR A 11 -65.04 39.91 39.37
N ALA A 12 -65.58 40.78 38.52
CA ALA A 12 -65.12 40.95 37.14
C ALA A 12 -63.66 41.46 37.06
N ALA A 13 -63.31 42.48 37.86
CA ALA A 13 -61.95 43.01 37.92
C ALA A 13 -60.93 41.98 38.45
N ALA A 14 -61.31 41.19 39.46
CA ALA A 14 -60.48 40.13 40.01
C ALA A 14 -60.24 38.98 39.00
N LEU A 15 -61.26 38.61 38.22
CA LEU A 15 -61.13 37.62 37.14
C LEU A 15 -60.23 38.12 36.01
N ALA A 16 -60.35 39.39 35.62
CA ALA A 16 -59.49 40.00 34.60
C ALA A 16 -58.01 40.07 35.06
N ALA A 17 -57.77 40.43 36.33
CA ALA A 17 -56.42 40.43 36.89
C ALA A 17 -55.81 39.02 36.95
N ARG A 18 -56.62 37.99 37.26
CA ARG A 18 -56.19 36.58 37.22
C ARG A 18 -55.81 36.13 35.81
N ARG A 19 -56.62 36.47 34.79
CA ARG A 19 -56.34 36.14 33.38
C ARG A 19 -55.03 36.76 32.89
N ARG A 20 -54.82 38.05 33.16
CA ARG A 20 -53.56 38.73 32.82
C ARG A 20 -52.36 38.08 33.50
N LYS A 21 -52.48 37.72 34.79
CA LYS A 21 -51.40 37.04 35.53
C LYS A 21 -51.07 35.67 34.91
N THR A 22 -52.08 34.91 34.48
CA THR A 22 -51.87 33.61 33.81
C THR A 22 -51.23 33.77 32.44
N GLU A 23 -51.66 34.75 31.64
CA GLU A 23 -51.09 35.05 30.33
C GLU A 23 -49.61 35.46 30.44
N THR A 24 -49.27 36.37 31.36
CA THR A 24 -47.87 36.77 31.60
C THR A 24 -47.01 35.60 32.10
N ALA A 25 -47.58 34.67 32.87
CA ALA A 25 -46.87 33.46 33.29
C ALA A 25 -46.63 32.50 32.11
N LEU A 26 -47.61 32.33 31.22
CA LEU A 26 -47.47 31.53 30.00
C LEU A 26 -46.42 32.11 29.04
N GLU A 27 -46.41 33.42 28.83
CA GLU A 27 -45.39 34.06 27.99
C GLU A 27 -43.98 33.83 28.53
N ARG A 28 -43.79 33.92 29.86
CA ARG A 28 -42.49 33.65 30.50
C ARG A 28 -42.07 32.19 30.31
N VAL A 29 -43.00 31.25 30.38
CA VAL A 29 -42.75 29.82 30.10
C VAL A 29 -42.27 29.63 28.66
N HIS A 30 -42.99 30.19 27.68
CA HIS A 30 -42.61 30.10 26.26
C HIS A 30 -41.25 30.74 25.98
N LYS A 31 -41.00 31.96 26.47
CA LYS A 31 -39.70 32.64 26.34
C LYS A 31 -38.57 31.82 26.97
N THR A 32 -38.82 31.21 28.12
CA THR A 32 -37.84 30.36 28.81
C THR A 32 -37.53 29.09 28.03
N ILE A 33 -38.54 28.44 27.44
CA ILE A 33 -38.35 27.27 26.57
C ILE A 33 -37.48 27.63 25.37
N VAL A 34 -37.76 28.76 24.69
CA VAL A 34 -36.94 29.24 23.56
C VAL A 34 -35.50 29.51 24.01
N ARG A 35 -35.31 30.13 25.17
CA ARG A 35 -33.99 30.41 25.73
C ARG A 35 -33.22 29.13 26.06
N LEU A 36 -33.86 28.17 26.72
CA LEU A 36 -33.25 26.87 27.05
C LEU A 36 -32.85 26.09 25.79
N ARG A 37 -33.68 26.16 24.72
CA ARG A 37 -33.34 25.58 23.41
C ARG A 37 -32.11 26.23 22.79
N ARG A 38 -32.03 27.58 22.83
CA ARG A 38 -30.89 28.32 22.28
C ARG A 38 -29.58 28.03 23.03
N GLU A 39 -29.67 27.92 24.36
CA GLU A 39 -28.53 27.61 25.22
C GLU A 39 -28.16 26.11 25.22
N LYS A 40 -28.90 25.26 24.49
CA LYS A 40 -28.76 23.79 24.47
C LYS A 40 -28.80 23.17 25.88
N ALA A 41 -29.49 23.83 26.80
CA ALA A 41 -29.65 23.35 28.17
C ALA A 41 -30.75 22.28 28.24
N GLN A 42 -30.62 21.34 29.18
CA GLN A 42 -31.60 20.29 29.38
C GLN A 42 -32.98 20.89 29.72
N ILE A 43 -33.99 20.58 28.91
CA ILE A 43 -35.36 21.01 29.11
C ILE A 43 -36.03 20.02 30.06
N SER A 44 -36.45 20.51 31.23
CA SER A 44 -37.26 19.75 32.18
C SER A 44 -38.28 20.67 32.84
N VAL A 45 -39.38 20.11 33.35
CA VAL A 45 -40.41 20.87 34.10
C VAL A 45 -39.77 21.68 35.23
N ALA A 46 -38.79 21.11 35.95
CA ALA A 46 -38.07 21.79 37.02
C ALA A 46 -37.15 22.92 36.52
N ALA A 47 -36.51 22.74 35.37
CA ALA A 47 -35.67 23.79 34.78
C ALA A 47 -36.53 24.96 34.28
N VAL A 48 -37.66 24.67 33.64
CA VAL A 48 -38.59 25.68 33.14
C VAL A 48 -39.24 26.44 34.29
N ALA A 49 -39.74 25.76 35.33
CA ALA A 49 -40.35 26.40 36.50
C ALA A 49 -39.38 27.39 37.17
N ARG A 50 -38.14 26.95 37.42
CA ARG A 50 -37.11 27.79 38.07
C ARG A 50 -36.72 28.99 37.23
N ARG A 51 -36.62 28.84 35.90
CA ARG A 51 -36.08 29.87 35.02
C ARG A 51 -37.13 30.83 34.45
N ALA A 52 -38.39 30.40 34.41
CA ALA A 52 -39.54 31.24 34.08
C ALA A 52 -40.14 31.97 35.31
N ASP A 53 -39.65 31.66 36.51
CA ASP A 53 -40.17 32.17 37.78
C ASP A 53 -41.67 31.87 37.96
N VAL A 54 -42.02 30.58 37.82
CA VAL A 54 -43.38 30.05 38.01
C VAL A 54 -43.35 28.79 38.86
N SER A 55 -44.43 28.51 39.60
CA SER A 55 -44.51 27.29 40.40
C SER A 55 -44.64 26.05 39.50
N ARG A 56 -44.11 24.91 39.96
CA ARG A 56 -44.32 23.62 39.27
C ARG A 56 -45.81 23.28 39.19
N THR A 57 -46.57 23.58 40.23
CA THR A 57 -48.02 23.41 40.29
C THR A 57 -48.72 24.18 39.17
N PHE A 58 -48.30 25.42 38.86
CA PHE A 58 -48.85 26.16 37.72
C PHE A 58 -48.60 25.45 36.38
N LEU A 59 -47.40 24.90 36.17
CA LEU A 59 -47.08 24.15 34.95
C LEU A 59 -47.87 22.86 34.81
N TYR A 60 -48.22 22.22 35.94
CA TYR A 60 -49.11 21.07 35.91
C TYR A 60 -50.54 21.51 35.69
N ASP A 61 -51.10 22.41 36.49
CA ASP A 61 -52.52 22.78 36.46
C ASP A 61 -52.95 23.44 35.14
N ASN A 62 -52.05 24.20 34.51
CA ASN A 62 -52.33 24.82 33.22
C ASN A 62 -52.01 23.87 32.05
N VAL A 63 -53.04 23.45 31.32
CA VAL A 63 -52.94 22.52 30.19
C VAL A 63 -52.02 23.04 29.08
N GLU A 64 -52.07 24.34 28.79
CA GLU A 64 -51.25 24.98 27.75
C GLU A 64 -49.76 24.99 28.14
N ALA A 65 -49.45 25.38 29.39
CA ALA A 65 -48.10 25.34 29.92
C ALA A 65 -47.53 23.91 29.91
N ARG A 66 -48.34 22.93 30.32
CA ARG A 66 -47.99 21.52 30.33
C ARG A 66 -47.67 21.02 28.92
N ALA A 67 -48.53 21.33 27.96
CA ALA A 67 -48.36 20.94 26.56
C ALA A 67 -47.09 21.57 25.95
N ALA A 68 -46.83 22.86 26.21
CA ALA A 68 -45.65 23.55 25.71
C ALA A 68 -44.34 22.94 26.23
N VAL A 69 -44.28 22.60 27.53
CA VAL A 69 -43.10 21.95 28.12
C VAL A 69 -42.94 20.52 27.60
N ALA A 70 -44.03 19.75 27.52
CA ALA A 70 -43.99 18.37 27.01
C ALA A 70 -43.49 18.32 25.55
N ALA A 71 -44.06 19.16 24.68
CA ALA A 71 -43.62 19.25 23.28
C ALA A 71 -42.14 19.65 23.17
N ALA A 72 -41.66 20.52 24.04
CA ALA A 72 -40.26 20.91 24.06
C ALA A 72 -39.32 19.81 24.57
N MET A 73 -39.76 19.00 25.54
CA MET A 73 -39.02 17.83 26.00
C MET A 73 -38.92 16.76 24.90
N THR A 74 -40.02 16.48 24.20
CA THR A 74 -40.04 15.52 23.07
C THR A 74 -39.10 15.94 21.95
N GLN A 75 -39.19 17.20 21.49
CA GLN A 75 -38.31 17.70 20.42
C GLN A 75 -36.83 17.74 20.82
N ALA A 76 -36.52 18.01 22.09
CA ALA A 76 -35.14 17.98 22.58
C ALA A 76 -34.60 16.54 22.62
N GLY A 77 -35.42 15.58 23.08
CA GLY A 77 -35.08 14.16 23.09
C GLY A 77 -34.84 13.60 21.68
N GLU A 78 -35.72 13.90 20.72
CA GLU A 78 -35.56 13.47 19.32
C GLU A 78 -34.26 13.99 18.68
N ARG A 79 -33.95 15.28 18.87
CA ARG A 79 -32.69 15.87 18.38
C ARG A 79 -31.46 15.26 19.05
N GLN A 80 -31.55 15.02 20.35
CA GLN A 80 -30.46 14.42 21.12
C GLN A 80 -30.27 12.93 20.80
N SER A 81 -31.30 12.20 20.39
CA SER A 81 -31.16 10.80 19.95
C SER A 81 -30.71 10.68 18.49
N ARG A 82 -31.08 11.63 17.63
CA ARG A 82 -30.70 11.65 16.22
C ARG A 82 -29.21 11.95 16.01
N THR A 83 -28.63 12.86 16.81
CA THR A 83 -27.22 13.25 16.64
C THR A 83 -26.17 12.18 17.01
N PRO A 84 -26.34 11.33 18.04
CA PRO A 84 -25.49 10.17 18.27
C PRO A 84 -25.68 9.09 17.21
N ALA A 85 -26.92 8.80 16.81
CA ALA A 85 -27.21 7.80 15.79
C ALA A 85 -26.56 8.14 14.44
N GLU A 86 -26.67 9.39 13.98
CA GLU A 86 -26.01 9.85 12.75
C GLU A 86 -24.48 9.70 12.83
N ARG A 87 -23.87 10.02 13.98
CA ARG A 87 -22.41 9.83 14.20
C ARG A 87 -22.01 8.36 14.26
N ASP A 88 -22.86 7.50 14.82
CA ASP A 88 -22.64 6.05 14.86
C ASP A 88 -22.73 5.44 13.46
N ASP A 89 -23.70 5.89 12.65
CA ASP A 89 -23.86 5.46 11.26
C ASP A 89 -22.69 5.91 10.38
N GLU A 90 -22.22 7.16 10.53
CA GLU A 90 -21.02 7.67 9.86
C GLU A 90 -19.79 6.84 10.24
N ARG A 91 -19.58 6.57 11.54
CA ARG A 91 -18.48 5.72 12.01
C ARG A 91 -18.56 4.31 11.44
N ALA A 92 -19.75 3.70 11.48
CA ALA A 92 -19.97 2.37 10.93
C ALA A 92 -19.73 2.33 9.41
N ALA A 93 -20.08 3.39 8.68
CA ALA A 93 -19.74 3.51 7.26
C ALA A 93 -18.23 3.53 7.03
N THR A 94 -17.47 4.33 7.80
CA THR A 94 -16.00 4.36 7.67
C THR A 94 -15.33 3.04 8.05
N TRP A 95 -15.94 2.25 8.95
CA TRP A 95 -15.44 0.92 9.30
C TRP A 95 -15.75 -0.11 8.22
N ARG A 96 -16.95 -0.08 7.66
CA ARG A 96 -17.32 -0.95 6.53
C ARG A 96 -16.41 -0.70 5.32
N GLU A 97 -16.16 0.56 4.98
CA GLU A 97 -15.25 0.91 3.90
C GLU A 97 -13.83 0.41 4.16
N ARG A 98 -13.31 0.60 5.37
CA ARG A 98 -11.99 0.07 5.74
C ARG A 98 -11.90 -1.46 5.70
N ALA A 99 -12.96 -2.15 6.11
CA ALA A 99 -13.03 -3.60 6.03
C ALA A 99 -13.00 -4.08 4.58
N LEU A 100 -13.82 -3.49 3.70
CA LEU A 100 -13.82 -3.80 2.27
C LEU A 100 -12.46 -3.54 1.63
N ASN A 101 -11.85 -2.39 1.89
CA ASN A 101 -10.51 -2.07 1.38
C ASN A 101 -9.44 -3.06 1.87
N ALA A 102 -9.56 -3.56 3.11
CA ALA A 102 -8.66 -4.58 3.64
C ALA A 102 -8.88 -5.95 3.00
N GLU A 103 -10.14 -6.32 2.73
CA GLU A 103 -10.49 -7.56 2.00
C GLU A 103 -9.99 -7.54 0.56
N ASP A 104 -10.14 -6.41 -0.13
CA ASP A 104 -9.60 -6.20 -1.48
C ASP A 104 -8.07 -6.31 -1.48
N GLY A 105 -7.40 -5.66 -0.51
CA GLY A 105 -5.95 -5.77 -0.33
C GLY A 105 -5.48 -7.20 -0.04
N LEU A 106 -6.22 -7.94 0.80
CA LEU A 106 -5.94 -9.34 1.11
C LEU A 106 -6.10 -10.24 -0.12
N THR A 107 -7.15 -9.99 -0.91
CA THR A 107 -7.44 -10.73 -2.14
C THR A 107 -6.36 -10.48 -3.19
N ALA A 108 -5.97 -9.22 -3.40
CA ALA A 108 -4.88 -8.85 -4.30
C ALA A 108 -3.57 -9.51 -3.88
N ALA A 109 -3.23 -9.49 -2.58
CA ALA A 109 -2.04 -10.16 -2.06
C ALA A 109 -2.06 -11.67 -2.29
N HIS A 110 -3.20 -12.34 -2.10
CA HIS A 110 -3.32 -13.77 -2.36
C HIS A 110 -3.13 -14.11 -3.84
N ILE A 111 -3.71 -13.32 -4.75
CA ILE A 111 -3.54 -13.50 -6.19
C ILE A 111 -2.06 -13.35 -6.56
N GLU A 112 -1.39 -12.34 -6.04
CA GLU A 112 0.04 -12.09 -6.29
C GLU A 112 0.92 -13.24 -5.75
N ILE A 113 0.66 -13.72 -4.52
CA ILE A 113 1.38 -14.87 -3.95
C ILE A 113 1.21 -16.12 -4.82
N LEU A 114 0.01 -16.37 -5.34
CA LEU A 114 -0.23 -17.50 -6.24
C LEU A 114 0.53 -17.32 -7.56
N ALA A 115 0.50 -16.13 -8.15
CA ALA A 115 1.26 -15.82 -9.37
C ALA A 115 2.77 -16.03 -9.17
N GLN A 116 3.31 -15.54 -8.04
CA GLN A 116 4.71 -15.73 -7.68
C GLN A 116 5.08 -17.20 -7.47
N ARG A 117 4.22 -17.97 -6.79
CA ARG A 117 4.45 -19.42 -6.59
C ARG A 117 4.46 -20.18 -7.90
N THR A 118 3.54 -19.87 -8.82
CA THR A 118 3.53 -20.44 -10.17
C THR A 118 4.84 -20.11 -10.89
N ARG A 119 5.25 -18.85 -10.86
CA ARG A 119 6.50 -18.42 -11.50
C ARG A 119 7.74 -19.09 -10.91
N ILE A 120 7.79 -19.24 -9.59
CA ILE A 120 8.87 -19.98 -8.91
C ILE A 120 8.88 -21.45 -9.36
N GLY A 121 7.71 -22.09 -9.47
CA GLY A 121 7.59 -23.45 -9.96
C GLY A 121 8.12 -23.62 -11.39
N GLU A 122 7.77 -22.69 -12.29
CA GLU A 122 8.31 -22.67 -13.66
C GLU A 122 9.84 -22.54 -13.68
N LEU A 123 10.37 -21.58 -12.92
CA LEU A 123 11.82 -21.32 -12.85
C LEU A 123 12.58 -22.52 -12.26
N LEU A 124 12.04 -23.16 -11.22
CA LEU A 124 12.64 -24.38 -10.66
C LEU A 124 12.61 -25.54 -11.65
N GLY A 125 11.56 -25.65 -12.48
CA GLY A 125 11.51 -26.60 -13.59
C GLY A 125 12.62 -26.34 -14.60
N GLN A 126 12.78 -25.09 -15.05
CA GLN A 126 13.84 -24.69 -15.98
C GLN A 126 15.25 -24.97 -15.43
N VAL A 127 15.50 -24.66 -14.16
CA VAL A 127 16.79 -24.98 -13.51
C VAL A 127 17.04 -26.48 -13.50
N ARG A 128 16.03 -27.28 -13.15
CA ARG A 128 16.15 -28.74 -13.15
C ARG A 128 16.43 -29.30 -14.54
N ASP A 129 15.78 -28.78 -15.57
CA ASP A 129 16.02 -29.22 -16.96
C ASP A 129 17.45 -28.90 -17.42
N LEU A 130 17.96 -27.71 -17.08
CA LEU A 130 19.35 -27.32 -17.35
C LEU A 130 20.35 -28.19 -16.58
N GLU A 131 20.10 -28.47 -15.30
CA GLU A 131 20.95 -29.36 -14.50
C GLU A 131 20.93 -30.80 -15.03
N ALA A 132 19.79 -31.27 -15.56
CA ALA A 132 19.67 -32.59 -16.16
C ALA A 132 20.42 -32.69 -17.50
N GLU A 133 20.39 -31.63 -18.31
CA GLU A 133 21.12 -31.57 -19.58
C GLU A 133 22.65 -31.50 -19.34
N TRP A 134 23.08 -30.82 -18.28
CA TRP A 134 24.49 -30.66 -17.90
C TRP A 134 24.85 -31.56 -16.73
N THR A 135 24.83 -32.88 -16.97
CA THR A 135 25.23 -33.84 -15.93
C THR A 135 26.68 -33.58 -15.50
N GLN A 136 26.99 -33.82 -14.22
CA GLN A 136 28.36 -33.72 -13.71
C GLN A 136 29.35 -34.58 -14.52
N GLU A 137 28.87 -35.70 -15.09
CA GLU A 137 29.64 -36.54 -16.00
C GLU A 137 29.98 -35.83 -17.31
N SER A 138 29.02 -35.11 -17.92
CA SER A 138 29.24 -34.32 -19.13
C SER A 138 30.25 -33.20 -18.90
N VAL A 139 30.15 -32.50 -17.77
CA VAL A 139 31.11 -31.45 -17.37
C VAL A 139 32.51 -32.05 -17.20
N GLN A 140 32.63 -33.18 -16.51
CA GLN A 140 33.90 -33.86 -16.30
C GLN A 140 34.51 -34.33 -17.63
N ARG A 141 33.70 -34.90 -18.53
CA ARG A 141 34.13 -35.37 -19.86
C ARG A 141 34.64 -34.21 -20.73
N ILE A 142 33.88 -33.10 -20.79
CA ILE A 142 34.31 -31.92 -21.54
C ILE A 142 35.60 -31.34 -20.96
N ALA A 143 35.76 -31.33 -19.63
CA ALA A 143 36.99 -30.86 -18.99
C ALA A 143 38.21 -31.73 -19.34
N THR A 144 38.07 -33.06 -19.31
CA THR A 144 39.15 -33.98 -19.69
C THR A 144 39.50 -33.89 -21.17
N GLU A 145 38.49 -33.81 -22.05
CA GLU A 145 38.68 -33.57 -23.48
C GLU A 145 39.39 -32.24 -23.73
N ASN A 146 38.97 -31.15 -23.07
CA ASN A 146 39.60 -29.84 -23.22
C ASN A 146 41.07 -29.86 -22.77
N THR A 147 41.38 -30.56 -21.69
CA THR A 147 42.75 -30.73 -21.18
C THR A 147 43.60 -31.52 -22.17
N THR A 148 43.05 -32.60 -22.73
CA THR A 148 43.70 -33.43 -23.75
C THR A 148 43.96 -32.66 -25.04
N LEU A 149 42.98 -31.87 -25.51
CA LEU A 149 43.12 -31.01 -26.67
C LEU A 149 44.20 -29.94 -26.44
N LYS A 150 44.23 -29.29 -25.27
CA LYS A 150 45.28 -28.33 -24.92
C LYS A 150 46.67 -28.96 -24.92
N GLN A 151 46.81 -30.18 -24.38
CA GLN A 151 48.08 -30.91 -24.43
C GLN A 151 48.48 -31.23 -25.87
N ARG A 152 47.55 -31.69 -26.71
CA ARG A 152 47.79 -32.02 -28.12
C ARG A 152 48.18 -30.79 -28.93
N VAL A 153 47.55 -29.64 -28.70
CA VAL A 153 47.92 -28.36 -29.31
C VAL A 153 49.35 -27.96 -28.93
N ARG A 154 49.72 -28.08 -27.65
CA ARG A 154 51.09 -27.81 -27.19
C ARG A 154 52.11 -28.73 -27.86
N GLN A 155 51.81 -30.03 -27.92
CA GLN A 155 52.68 -31.02 -28.56
C GLN A 155 52.89 -30.70 -30.05
N LEU A 156 51.80 -30.49 -30.79
CA LEU A 156 51.86 -30.14 -32.22
C LEU A 156 52.59 -28.83 -32.48
N THR A 157 52.52 -27.88 -31.56
CA THR A 157 53.26 -26.62 -31.64
C THR A 157 54.77 -26.85 -31.51
N THR A 158 55.19 -27.68 -30.55
CA THR A 158 56.60 -28.07 -30.36
C THR A 158 57.13 -28.88 -31.54
N ASP A 159 56.34 -29.83 -32.04
CA ASP A 159 56.71 -30.68 -33.17
C ASP A 159 56.89 -29.85 -34.44
N ASN A 160 55.98 -28.93 -34.73
CA ASN A 160 56.13 -28.00 -35.87
C ASN A 160 57.42 -27.19 -35.75
N ARG A 161 57.71 -26.63 -34.56
CA ARG A 161 58.95 -25.87 -34.33
C ARG A 161 60.19 -26.71 -34.60
N THR A 162 60.19 -27.96 -34.13
CA THR A 162 61.30 -28.91 -34.33
C THR A 162 61.47 -29.26 -35.81
N LEU A 163 60.38 -29.46 -36.53
CA LEU A 163 60.40 -29.72 -37.98
C LEU A 163 60.92 -28.52 -38.77
N ASP A 164 60.51 -27.30 -38.40
CA ASP A 164 61.01 -26.07 -39.02
C ASP A 164 62.52 -25.90 -38.82
N GLU A 165 63.02 -26.18 -37.61
CA GLU A 165 64.45 -26.14 -37.30
C GLU A 165 65.23 -27.17 -38.14
N ARG A 166 64.72 -28.40 -38.24
CA ARG A 166 65.32 -29.45 -39.08
C ARG A 166 65.32 -29.08 -40.56
N LEU A 167 64.22 -28.52 -41.07
CA LEU A 167 64.11 -28.05 -42.44
C LEU A 167 65.14 -26.93 -42.72
N LYS A 168 65.28 -25.98 -41.79
CA LYS A 168 66.26 -24.90 -41.90
C LYS A 168 67.69 -25.43 -41.88
N ALA A 169 68.00 -26.40 -41.01
CA ALA A 169 69.31 -27.05 -40.95
C ALA A 169 69.62 -27.82 -42.24
N ALA A 170 68.67 -28.61 -42.76
CA ALA A 170 68.82 -29.34 -44.02
C ALA A 170 69.07 -28.41 -45.21
N ARG A 171 68.30 -27.31 -45.30
CA ARG A 171 68.50 -26.26 -46.32
C ARG A 171 69.87 -25.60 -46.21
N SER A 172 70.34 -25.33 -45.00
CA SER A 172 71.68 -24.76 -44.77
C SER A 172 72.78 -25.73 -45.17
N ASN A 173 72.63 -27.02 -44.85
CA ASN A 173 73.59 -28.06 -45.22
C ASN A 173 73.65 -28.25 -46.74
N LEU A 174 72.50 -28.27 -47.42
CA LEU A 174 72.47 -28.34 -48.89
C LEU A 174 73.22 -27.17 -49.52
N ARG A 175 72.93 -25.93 -49.10
CA ARG A 175 73.64 -24.73 -49.57
C ARG A 175 75.16 -24.79 -49.31
N PHE A 176 75.57 -25.38 -48.19
CA PHE A 176 76.98 -25.57 -47.88
C PHE A 176 77.62 -26.59 -48.83
N GLN A 177 76.95 -27.72 -49.08
CA GLN A 177 77.41 -28.74 -50.03
C GLN A 177 77.48 -28.19 -51.45
N ASP A 178 76.49 -27.42 -51.90
CA ASP A 178 76.47 -26.79 -53.22
C ASP A 178 77.68 -25.86 -53.41
N ARG A 179 78.00 -25.01 -52.41
CA ARG A 179 79.18 -24.14 -52.45
C ARG A 179 80.48 -24.95 -52.52
N ARG A 180 80.60 -25.98 -51.68
CA ARG A 180 81.78 -26.84 -51.65
C ARG A 180 81.96 -27.59 -52.98
N MET A 181 80.88 -28.04 -53.60
CA MET A 181 80.90 -28.65 -54.93
C MET A 181 81.38 -27.66 -55.99
N ALA A 182 80.82 -26.44 -56.01
CA ALA A 182 81.25 -25.40 -56.93
C ALA A 182 82.75 -25.04 -56.77
N ASP A 183 83.24 -24.95 -55.53
CA ASP A 183 84.67 -24.71 -55.24
C ASP A 183 85.55 -25.86 -55.77
N LEU A 184 85.11 -27.11 -55.62
CA LEU A 184 85.84 -28.28 -56.14
C LEU A 184 85.80 -28.34 -57.67
N GLU A 185 84.65 -28.05 -58.28
CA GLU A 185 84.50 -27.97 -59.75
C GLU A 185 85.41 -26.88 -60.35
N ALA A 186 85.53 -25.74 -59.67
CA ALA A 186 86.47 -24.67 -60.06
C ALA A 186 87.93 -25.13 -59.99
N GLN A 187 88.33 -25.92 -58.99
CA GLN A 187 89.68 -26.48 -58.89
C GLN A 187 89.99 -27.48 -60.01
N ILE A 188 89.01 -28.29 -60.42
CA ILE A 188 89.18 -29.29 -61.49
C ILE A 188 89.26 -28.63 -62.87
N THR A 189 88.52 -27.53 -63.07
CA THR A 189 88.49 -26.80 -64.34
C THR A 189 89.58 -25.73 -64.47
N ALA A 190 90.26 -25.37 -63.38
CA ALA A 190 91.45 -24.53 -63.43
C ALA A 190 92.58 -25.26 -64.20
N PRO A 191 93.16 -24.65 -65.25
CA PRO A 191 94.25 -25.27 -66.00
C PRO A 191 95.43 -25.53 -65.07
N SER A 192 96.08 -26.69 -65.21
CA SER A 192 97.28 -27.07 -64.46
C SER A 192 98.40 -26.06 -64.70
N GLN A 193 98.45 -25.00 -63.89
CA GLN A 193 99.61 -24.12 -63.80
C GLN A 193 100.71 -24.88 -63.05
N GLY A 194 101.38 -25.76 -63.77
CA GLY A 194 102.39 -26.67 -63.25
C GLY A 194 103.08 -27.47 -64.35
N ALA A 195 103.39 -26.81 -65.47
CA ALA A 195 104.33 -27.31 -66.47
C ALA A 195 104.95 -26.12 -67.22
N GLN A 196 105.81 -25.36 -66.55
CA GLN A 196 106.90 -24.62 -67.19
C GLN A 196 107.89 -24.08 -66.13
N GLN A 197 109.12 -24.61 -66.25
CA GLN A 197 110.40 -24.21 -65.65
C GLN A 197 110.72 -24.72 -64.24
#